data_AF-A0A7S3I3R4-F1
#
_entry.id   AF-A0A7S3I3R4-F1
#
_cell.length_a   1.000
_cell.length_b   1.000
_cell.length_c   1.000
_cell.angle_alpha   90.00
_cell.angle_beta   90.00
_cell.angle_gamma   90.00
#
_symmetry.space_group_name_H-M   'P 1'
#
loop_
_entity.id
_entity.type
_entity.pdbx_description
1 polymer ?
#
loop_
_entity_poly.entity_id
_entity_poly.type
_entity_poly.pdbx_seq_one_letter_code
_entity_poly.pdbx_strand_id
1 'polypeptide(L)'
;MMLRRAFASVSASDLSTLKREDVLSATDSKWVASYAQAVVESGDAAGNHSDNLDEYFRKNFRKISSAQALDVINALSKVSSEPAGCLDSRFWVWESLEEAVRAEIDTMSQEEFNNTATVFNINYKGSTDLKDLIENRIYRDADVLGK
;
A
#
# COMPACT_ATOMS: atom_id res chain seq x y z
N MET A 1 23.20 -14.59 18.86
CA MET A 1 22.02 -15.16 18.17
C MET A 1 20.87 -14.17 18.36
N MET A 2 20.65 -13.27 17.38
CA MET A 2 19.54 -12.31 17.47
C MET A 2 18.25 -13.04 17.11
N LEU A 3 17.32 -13.08 18.07
CA LEU A 3 15.95 -13.54 17.84
C LEU A 3 15.32 -12.63 16.77
N ARG A 4 15.04 -13.19 15.59
CA ARG A 4 14.08 -12.59 14.66
C ARG A 4 12.75 -12.53 15.41
N ARG A 5 12.34 -11.35 15.88
CA ARG A 5 10.95 -11.13 16.30
C ARG A 5 10.11 -11.39 15.06
N ALA A 6 9.32 -12.46 15.07
CA ALA A 6 8.17 -12.55 14.20
C ALA A 6 7.29 -11.38 14.60
N PHE A 7 7.25 -10.34 13.78
CA PHE A 7 6.39 -9.21 14.03
C PHE A 7 4.95 -9.71 13.82
N ALA A 8 4.19 -9.80 14.91
CA ALA A 8 2.77 -10.13 14.86
C ALA A 8 2.04 -9.08 14.02
N SER A 9 0.99 -9.49 13.30
CA SER A 9 0.11 -8.57 12.57
C SER A 9 -0.44 -7.49 13.51
N VAL A 10 -0.49 -6.25 13.05
CA VAL A 10 -1.03 -5.10 13.79
C VAL A 10 -2.52 -4.94 13.51
N SER A 11 -3.30 -4.64 14.54
CA SER A 11 -4.70 -4.24 14.45
C SER A 11 -4.92 -2.79 14.89
N ALA A 12 -6.10 -2.23 14.60
CA ALA A 12 -6.46 -0.87 15.02
C ALA A 12 -6.33 -0.63 16.54
N SER A 13 -6.61 -1.63 17.37
CA SER A 13 -6.47 -1.51 18.84
C SER A 13 -5.01 -1.39 19.30
N ASP A 14 -4.07 -1.94 18.52
CA ASP A 14 -2.65 -1.96 18.88
C ASP A 14 -1.97 -0.60 18.63
N LEU A 15 -2.56 0.25 17.77
CA LEU A 15 -1.99 1.54 17.36
C LEU A 15 -1.58 2.41 18.56
N SER A 16 -2.40 2.46 19.61
CA SER A 16 -2.14 3.23 20.83
C SER A 16 -0.85 2.84 21.57
N THR A 17 -0.32 1.64 21.33
CA THR A 17 0.89 1.13 21.98
C THR A 17 2.15 1.27 21.11
N LEU A 18 1.97 1.53 19.81
CA LEU A 18 3.06 1.61 18.85
C LEU A 18 3.70 2.98 18.86
N LYS A 19 5.04 3.00 18.86
CA LYS A 19 5.81 4.22 18.77
C LYS A 19 6.20 4.50 17.33
N ARG A 20 6.53 5.76 17.05
CA ARG A 20 7.07 6.20 15.76
C ARG A 20 8.27 5.35 15.34
N GLU A 21 9.16 5.05 16.27
CA GLU A 21 10.39 4.30 16.00
C GLU A 21 10.12 2.86 15.56
N ASP A 22 9.04 2.24 16.07
CA ASP A 22 8.64 0.88 15.67
C ASP A 22 8.29 0.85 14.17
N VAL A 23 7.61 1.89 13.70
CA VAL A 23 7.23 2.06 12.29
C VAL A 23 8.45 2.36 11.42
N LEU A 24 9.25 3.35 11.83
CA LEU A 24 10.38 3.83 11.01
C LEU A 24 11.54 2.81 10.90
N SER A 25 11.61 1.86 11.83
CA SER A 25 12.60 0.77 11.82
C SER A 25 12.04 -0.55 11.31
N ALA A 26 10.77 -0.59 10.90
CA ALA A 26 10.14 -1.79 10.38
C ALA A 26 10.87 -2.28 9.12
N THR A 27 11.22 -3.57 9.10
CA THR A 27 11.85 -4.22 7.93
C THR A 27 10.95 -5.27 7.30
N ASP A 28 9.89 -5.67 8.00
CA ASP A 28 8.94 -6.69 7.56
C ASP A 28 7.78 -6.00 6.83
N SER A 29 7.68 -6.22 5.51
CA SER A 29 6.62 -5.62 4.69
C SER A 29 5.22 -6.07 5.11
N LYS A 30 5.06 -7.29 5.63
CA LYS A 30 3.76 -7.78 6.09
C LYS A 30 3.30 -7.06 7.36
N TRP A 31 4.25 -6.74 8.23
CA TRP A 31 3.96 -5.91 9.39
C TRP A 31 3.55 -4.50 8.97
N VAL A 32 4.31 -3.88 8.07
CA VAL A 32 3.99 -2.54 7.53
C VAL A 32 2.62 -2.53 6.84
N ALA A 33 2.29 -3.59 6.10
CA ALA A 33 1.00 -3.77 5.46
C ALA A 33 -0.14 -3.84 6.48
N SER A 34 0.00 -4.66 7.53
CA SER A 34 -1.00 -4.75 8.61
C SER A 34 -1.16 -3.43 9.37
N TYR A 35 -0.05 -2.72 9.58
CA TYR A 35 -0.05 -1.40 10.21
C TYR A 35 -0.76 -0.37 9.32
N ALA A 36 -0.47 -0.31 8.02
CA ALA A 36 -1.15 0.56 7.07
C ALA A 36 -2.66 0.30 7.04
N GLN A 37 -3.07 -0.98 7.01
CA GLN A 37 -4.46 -1.38 7.10
C GLN A 37 -5.11 -0.87 8.40
N ALA A 38 -4.49 -1.11 9.56
CA ALA A 38 -4.99 -0.65 10.85
C ALA A 38 -5.16 0.88 10.95
N VAL A 39 -4.23 1.64 10.34
CA VAL A 39 -4.32 3.11 10.27
C VAL A 39 -5.54 3.54 9.46
N VAL A 40 -5.81 2.89 8.33
CA VAL A 40 -6.99 3.18 7.51
C VAL A 40 -8.27 2.79 8.23
N GLU A 41 -8.34 1.60 8.83
CA GLU A 41 -9.52 1.12 9.58
C GLU A 41 -9.88 2.03 10.76
N SER A 42 -8.87 2.57 11.45
CA SER A 42 -9.08 3.48 12.57
C SER A 42 -9.34 4.93 12.14
N GLY A 43 -9.19 5.25 10.85
CA GLY A 43 -9.21 6.63 10.35
C GLY A 43 -8.11 7.51 10.97
N ASP A 44 -7.02 6.89 11.42
CA ASP A 44 -5.94 7.54 12.21
C ASP A 44 -6.46 8.29 13.46
N ALA A 45 -7.45 7.72 14.17
CA ALA A 45 -8.02 8.33 15.38
C ALA A 45 -6.99 8.60 16.51
N ALA A 46 -5.86 7.89 16.51
CA ALA A 46 -4.74 8.11 17.45
C ALA A 46 -3.75 9.21 16.98
N GLY A 47 -3.96 9.78 15.80
CA GLY A 47 -3.53 11.13 15.42
C GLY A 47 -2.09 11.33 14.96
N ASN A 48 -1.31 10.27 14.71
CA ASN A 48 0.08 10.41 14.21
C ASN A 48 0.53 9.23 13.34
N HIS A 49 -0.32 8.23 13.10
CA HIS A 49 0.13 7.00 12.45
C HIS A 49 0.23 7.17 10.94
N SER A 50 -0.63 8.01 10.34
CA SER A 50 -0.53 8.37 8.92
C SER A 50 0.74 9.16 8.60
N ASP A 51 1.16 10.07 9.49
CA ASP A 51 2.44 10.80 9.36
C ASP A 51 3.64 9.86 9.49
N ASN A 52 3.58 8.89 10.41
CA ASN A 52 4.64 7.89 10.56
C ASN A 52 4.74 6.97 9.35
N LEU A 53 3.61 6.60 8.72
CA LEU A 53 3.59 5.87 7.45
C LEU A 53 4.25 6.70 6.35
N ASP A 54 3.83 7.95 6.17
CA ASP A 54 4.38 8.82 5.13
C ASP A 54 5.89 8.98 5.27
N GLU A 55 6.38 9.20 6.49
CA GLU A 55 7.81 9.27 6.77
C GLU A 55 8.55 7.94 6.53
N TYR A 56 7.92 6.79 6.85
CA TYR A 56 8.49 5.48 6.53
C TYR A 56 8.68 5.31 5.02
N PHE A 57 7.64 5.59 4.24
CA PHE A 57 7.70 5.47 2.78
C PHE A 57 8.69 6.46 2.18
N ARG A 58 8.75 7.70 2.68
CA ARG A 58 9.75 8.70 2.26
C ARG A 58 11.19 8.20 2.43
N LYS A 59 11.52 7.60 3.58
CA LYS A 59 12.88 7.09 3.85
C LYS A 59 13.25 5.86 3.03
N ASN A 60 12.22 5.10 2.62
CA ASN A 60 12.35 3.87 1.85
C ASN A 60 12.00 4.05 0.36
N PHE A 61 11.80 5.29 -0.10
CA PHE A 61 11.52 5.57 -1.50
C PHE A 61 12.59 4.96 -2.41
N ARG A 62 12.15 4.25 -3.46
CA ARG A 62 12.99 3.43 -4.38
C ARG A 62 13.79 2.28 -3.75
N LYS A 63 13.55 1.97 -2.47
CA LYS A 63 14.12 0.79 -1.77
C LYS A 63 13.09 -0.30 -1.53
N ILE A 64 11.80 0.05 -1.62
CA ILE A 64 10.68 -0.88 -1.53
C ILE A 64 10.62 -1.65 -2.84
N SER A 65 10.66 -2.98 -2.76
CA SER A 65 10.46 -3.84 -3.94
C SER A 65 8.97 -3.93 -4.31
N SER A 66 8.69 -4.34 -5.55
CA SER A 66 7.32 -4.61 -6.01
C SER A 66 6.57 -5.56 -5.07
N ALA A 67 7.21 -6.67 -4.65
CA ALA A 67 6.62 -7.62 -3.71
C ALA A 67 6.24 -6.99 -2.35
N GLN A 68 7.10 -6.11 -1.82
CA GLN A 68 6.81 -5.42 -0.55
C GLN A 68 5.69 -4.38 -0.71
N ALA A 69 5.64 -3.68 -1.84
CA ALA A 69 4.55 -2.76 -2.15
C ALA A 69 3.22 -3.51 -2.32
N LEU A 70 3.24 -4.68 -2.97
CA LEU A 70 2.06 -5.53 -3.14
C LEU A 70 1.54 -6.07 -1.81
N ASP A 71 2.39 -6.39 -0.83
CA ASP A 71 1.93 -6.74 0.53
C ASP A 71 1.04 -5.61 1.11
N VAL A 72 1.47 -4.35 0.96
CA VAL A 72 0.73 -3.17 1.45
C VAL A 72 -0.53 -2.93 0.63
N ILE A 73 -0.45 -2.96 -0.69
CA ILE A 73 -1.60 -2.79 -1.60
C ILE A 73 -2.67 -3.84 -1.33
N ASN A 74 -2.28 -5.10 -1.15
CA ASN A 74 -3.20 -6.20 -0.84
C ASN A 74 -3.84 -6.07 0.54
N ALA A 75 -3.17 -5.41 1.50
CA ALA A 75 -3.78 -5.10 2.79
C ALA A 75 -4.75 -3.91 2.69
N LEU A 76 -4.38 -2.87 1.94
CA LEU A 76 -5.24 -1.71 1.69
C LEU A 76 -6.49 -2.07 0.88
N SER A 77 -6.39 -2.98 -0.10
CA SER A 77 -7.54 -3.38 -0.92
C SER A 77 -8.68 -3.99 -0.10
N LYS A 78 -8.36 -4.64 1.02
CA LYS A 78 -9.34 -5.24 1.95
C LYS A 78 -10.18 -4.21 2.70
N VAL A 79 -9.67 -2.99 2.83
CA VAL A 79 -10.30 -1.89 3.58
C VAL A 79 -10.65 -0.71 2.68
N SER A 80 -10.47 -0.86 1.36
CA SER A 80 -10.76 0.17 0.35
C SER A 80 -12.22 0.17 -0.08
N SER A 81 -13.18 0.12 0.85
CA SER A 81 -14.60 0.36 0.48
C SER A 81 -14.88 1.84 0.19
N GLU A 82 -14.07 2.72 0.78
CA GLU A 82 -14.11 4.17 0.65
C GLU A 82 -12.68 4.72 0.54
N PRO A 83 -12.48 5.95 0.05
CA PRO A 83 -11.16 6.58 0.03
C PRO A 83 -10.55 6.64 1.44
N ALA A 84 -9.28 6.26 1.58
CA ALA A 84 -8.52 6.35 2.82
C ALA A 84 -8.17 7.82 3.13
N GLY A 85 -9.11 8.57 3.69
CA GLY A 85 -8.97 10.00 3.95
C GLY A 85 -7.75 10.37 4.81
N CYS A 86 -7.37 9.51 5.76
CA CYS A 86 -6.17 9.71 6.58
C CYS A 86 -4.85 9.62 5.77
N LEU A 87 -4.88 9.00 4.58
CA LEU A 87 -3.74 8.87 3.68
C LEU A 87 -3.78 9.87 2.50
N ASP A 88 -4.83 10.67 2.36
CA ASP A 88 -5.04 11.49 1.16
C ASP A 88 -3.89 12.47 0.88
N SER A 89 -3.39 13.14 1.92
CA SER A 89 -2.26 14.07 1.83
C SER A 89 -0.89 13.41 2.00
N ARG A 90 -0.83 12.09 2.14
CA ARG A 90 0.41 11.32 2.39
C ARG A 90 1.07 10.94 1.07
N PHE A 91 1.68 11.96 0.45
CA PHE A 91 2.29 11.86 -0.87
C PHE A 91 3.24 10.66 -0.99
N TRP A 92 4.12 10.45 0.00
CA TRP A 92 5.15 9.44 -0.10
C TRP A 92 4.60 8.03 -0.03
N VAL A 93 3.47 7.81 0.64
CA VAL A 93 2.77 6.51 0.62
C VAL A 93 2.43 6.14 -0.82
N TRP A 94 1.71 7.01 -1.52
CA TRP A 94 1.23 6.72 -2.87
C TRP A 94 2.35 6.69 -3.90
N GLU A 95 3.26 7.66 -3.84
CA GLU A 95 4.39 7.75 -4.77
C GLU A 95 5.32 6.54 -4.65
N SER A 96 5.61 6.08 -3.42
CA SER A 96 6.49 4.94 -3.22
C SER A 96 5.85 3.62 -3.64
N LEU A 97 4.54 3.47 -3.42
CA LEU A 97 3.80 2.28 -3.88
C LEU A 97 3.74 2.23 -5.39
N GLU A 98 3.40 3.35 -6.05
CA GLU A 98 3.37 3.43 -7.50
C GLU A 98 4.74 3.13 -8.11
N GLU A 99 5.78 3.83 -7.66
CA GLU A 99 7.14 3.64 -8.17
C GLU A 99 7.59 2.18 -8.10
N ALA A 100 7.19 1.46 -7.04
CA ALA A 100 7.55 0.07 -6.84
C ALA A 100 6.78 -0.90 -7.76
N VAL A 101 5.53 -0.59 -8.15
CA VAL A 101 4.68 -1.52 -8.92
C VAL A 101 4.49 -1.14 -10.38
N ARG A 102 4.81 0.09 -10.79
CA ARG A 102 4.54 0.61 -12.15
C ARG A 102 5.09 -0.30 -13.24
N ALA A 103 6.32 -0.79 -13.07
CA ALA A 103 6.98 -1.67 -14.06
C ALA A 103 6.36 -3.07 -14.15
N GLU A 104 5.58 -3.48 -13.14
CA GLU A 104 5.00 -4.82 -13.04
C GLU A 104 3.54 -4.86 -13.51
N ILE A 105 2.94 -3.72 -13.89
CA ILE A 105 1.50 -3.64 -14.21
C ILE A 105 1.11 -4.62 -15.31
N ASP A 106 1.97 -4.88 -16.28
CA ASP A 106 1.69 -5.82 -17.37
C ASP A 106 1.89 -7.29 -17.01
N THR A 107 2.74 -7.58 -16.03
CA THR A 107 3.25 -8.92 -15.72
C THR A 107 2.70 -9.50 -14.42
N MET A 108 2.21 -8.66 -13.50
CA MET A 108 1.65 -9.09 -12.23
C MET A 108 0.39 -9.94 -12.43
N SER A 109 0.09 -10.82 -11.47
CA SER A 109 -1.09 -11.67 -11.53
C SER A 109 -2.38 -10.86 -11.64
N GLN A 110 -3.47 -11.49 -12.10
CA GLN A 110 -4.75 -10.80 -12.23
C GLN A 110 -5.28 -10.29 -10.88
N GLU A 111 -5.07 -11.04 -9.80
CA GLU A 111 -5.46 -10.64 -8.46
C GLU A 111 -4.68 -9.41 -7.99
N GLU A 112 -3.35 -9.41 -8.13
CA GLU A 112 -2.48 -8.27 -7.79
C GLU A 112 -2.84 -7.03 -8.61
N PHE A 113 -3.13 -7.22 -9.90
CA PHE A 113 -3.57 -6.14 -10.76
C PHE A 113 -4.90 -5.55 -10.31
N ASN A 114 -5.91 -6.40 -10.05
CA ASN A 114 -7.22 -5.95 -9.60
C ASN A 114 -7.10 -5.19 -8.26
N ASN A 115 -6.28 -5.68 -7.33
CA ASN A 115 -6.04 -5.01 -6.06
C ASN A 115 -5.35 -3.66 -6.25
N THR A 116 -4.31 -3.61 -7.10
CA THR A 116 -3.59 -2.37 -7.44
C THR A 116 -4.53 -1.34 -8.06
N ALA A 117 -5.26 -1.72 -9.10
CA ALA A 117 -6.21 -0.85 -9.77
C ALA A 117 -7.30 -0.35 -8.80
N THR A 118 -7.84 -1.24 -7.96
CA THR A 118 -8.85 -0.89 -6.96
C THR A 118 -8.32 0.15 -5.97
N VAL A 119 -7.15 -0.09 -5.37
CA VAL A 119 -6.56 0.81 -4.36
C VAL A 119 -6.29 2.19 -4.94
N PHE A 120 -5.64 2.28 -6.11
CA PHE A 120 -5.35 3.58 -6.71
C PHE A 120 -6.60 4.32 -7.17
N ASN A 121 -7.57 3.62 -7.78
CA ASN A 121 -8.80 4.24 -8.28
C ASN A 121 -9.68 4.78 -7.15
N ILE A 122 -9.92 3.97 -6.10
CA ILE A 122 -10.78 4.38 -4.98
C ILE A 122 -10.20 5.56 -4.23
N ASN A 123 -8.86 5.64 -4.12
CA ASN A 123 -8.21 6.75 -3.44
C ASN A 123 -7.97 7.98 -4.34
N TYR A 124 -8.36 7.91 -5.62
CA TYR A 124 -8.07 8.95 -6.63
C TYR A 124 -6.57 9.27 -6.73
N LYS A 125 -5.71 8.24 -6.58
CA LYS A 125 -4.25 8.34 -6.62
C LYS A 125 -3.69 7.75 -7.91
N GLY A 126 -2.37 7.84 -8.05
CA GLY A 126 -1.66 7.39 -9.24
C GLY A 126 -1.42 8.52 -10.23
N SER A 127 -0.23 8.52 -10.82
CA SER A 127 0.11 9.38 -11.95
C SER A 127 -0.74 9.04 -13.18
N THR A 128 -0.72 9.94 -14.17
CA THR A 128 -1.32 9.67 -15.49
C THR A 128 -0.72 8.41 -16.12
N ASP A 129 0.60 8.26 -16.05
CA ASP A 129 1.30 7.08 -16.60
C ASP A 129 0.81 5.77 -15.99
N LEU A 130 0.60 5.73 -14.66
CA LEU A 130 0.05 4.54 -14.00
C LEU A 130 -1.38 4.25 -14.48
N LYS A 131 -2.21 5.29 -14.60
CA LYS A 131 -3.60 5.15 -15.05
C LYS A 131 -3.66 4.63 -16.49
N ASP A 132 -2.83 5.18 -17.37
CA ASP A 132 -2.72 4.73 -18.77
C ASP A 132 -2.28 3.26 -18.84
N LEU A 133 -1.31 2.83 -18.01
CA LEU A 133 -0.89 1.42 -17.93
C LEU A 133 -2.03 0.50 -17.47
N ILE A 134 -2.78 0.91 -16.44
CA ILE A 134 -3.94 0.16 -15.94
C ILE A 134 -5.03 0.05 -17.02
N GLU A 135 -5.37 1.16 -17.67
CA GLU A 135 -6.37 1.18 -18.75
C GLU A 135 -5.95 0.30 -19.93
N ASN A 136 -4.69 0.40 -20.37
CA ASN A 136 -4.16 -0.42 -21.46
C ASN A 136 -4.25 -1.93 -21.15
N ARG A 137 -3.94 -2.34 -19.92
CA ARG A 137 -4.10 -3.74 -19.50
C ARG A 137 -5.57 -4.16 -19.49
N ILE A 138 -6.48 -3.33 -18.98
CA ILE A 138 -7.93 -3.62 -19.00
C ILE A 138 -8.42 -3.85 -20.43
N TYR A 139 -8.06 -2.98 -21.38
CA TYR A 139 -8.47 -3.11 -22.77
C TYR A 139 -7.91 -4.38 -23.43
N ARG A 140 -6.63 -4.67 -23.21
CA ARG A 140 -5.99 -5.88 -23.72
C ARG A 140 -6.69 -7.14 -23.21
N ASP A 141 -7.00 -7.20 -21.92
CA ASP A 141 -7.61 -8.39 -21.31
C ASP A 141 -9.09 -8.53 -21.73
N ALA A 142 -9.80 -7.43 -21.97
CA ALA A 142 -11.17 -7.43 -22.51
C ALA A 142 -11.24 -7.96 -23.95
N ASP A 143 -10.30 -7.57 -24.82
CA ASP A 143 -10.22 -8.04 -26.20
C ASP A 143 -9.92 -9.55 -26.30
N VAL A 144 -9.25 -10.12 -25.31
CA VAL A 144 -9.01 -11.56 -25.22
C VAL A 144 -10.28 -12.32 -24.84
N LEU A 145 -11.13 -11.75 -23.98
CA LEU A 145 -12.39 -12.38 -23.53
C LEU A 145 -13.55 -12.21 -24.51
N GLY A 146 -13.46 -11.25 -25.43
CA GLY A 146 -14.43 -11.02 -26.50
C GLY A 146 -14.29 -11.95 -27.72
N LYS A 147 -13.34 -12.89 -27.68
CA LYS A 147 -13.11 -13.94 -28.69
C LYS A 147 -13.36 -15.33 -28.10
#